data_AF-A0A800FKA6-F1
#
_entry.id   AF-A0A800FKA6-F1
#
_cell.length_a   1.000
_cell.length_b   1.000
_cell.length_c   1.000
_cell.angle_alpha   90.00
_cell.angle_beta   90.00
_cell.angle_gamma   90.00
#
_symmetry.space_group_name_H-M   'P 1'
#
loop_
_entity.id
_entity.type
_entity.pdbx_description
1 polymer ?
#
loop_
_entity_poly.entity_id
_entity_poly.type
_entity_poly.pdbx_seq_one_letter_code
_entity_poly.pdbx_strand_id
1 'polypeptide(L)'
;MNYNYAKLGGGGISVGAGSSLDLLNCSLYRNGSHNLFSKEYSVSSAGTIEIINCIISRGNLVDRVNNKFYSMNSIYSLIQEVTVAAAGNIVADPLFVDPEQSDFRLDPESPAINAGHPGNEYKDSNGSRNDMGAYGGPYGDDWE
;
A
#
# COMPACT_ATOMS: atom_id res chain seq x y z
N MET A 1 -3.96 17.64 6.48
CA MET A 1 -4.29 16.54 7.42
C MET A 1 -5.02 15.45 6.65
N ASN A 2 -4.30 14.43 6.19
CA ASN A 2 -4.81 13.36 5.32
C ASN A 2 -5.00 12.06 6.09
N TYR A 3 -5.81 12.11 7.13
CA TYR A 3 -6.05 10.94 7.97
C TYR A 3 -7.48 10.43 7.77
N ASN A 4 -7.62 9.16 7.42
CA ASN A 4 -8.88 8.44 7.50
C ASN A 4 -8.87 7.50 8.71
N TYR A 5 -9.90 7.60 9.55
CA TYR A 5 -9.97 6.95 10.86
C TYR A 5 -11.29 6.19 11.04
N ALA A 6 -11.19 4.92 11.41
CA ALA A 6 -12.33 4.11 11.82
C ALA A 6 -12.30 3.78 13.33
N LYS A 7 -13.49 3.63 13.93
CA LYS A 7 -13.68 3.29 15.36
C LYS A 7 -13.40 1.80 15.67
N LEU A 8 -13.54 0.92 14.67
CA LEU A 8 -13.28 -0.52 14.67
C LEU A 8 -12.82 -0.93 13.25
N GLY A 9 -11.72 -1.68 13.13
CA GLY A 9 -11.13 -2.08 11.83
C GLY A 9 -10.16 -1.06 11.24
N GLY A 10 -9.21 -1.51 10.42
CA GLY A 10 -8.14 -0.68 9.85
C GLY A 10 -8.70 0.55 9.14
N GLY A 11 -8.20 1.74 9.49
CA GLY A 11 -8.76 3.02 9.04
C GLY A 11 -8.71 3.26 7.53
N GLY A 12 -8.15 2.32 6.77
CA GLY A 12 -8.18 2.28 5.31
C GLY A 12 -9.13 1.20 4.80
N ILE A 13 -8.87 -0.07 5.14
CA ILE A 13 -9.64 -1.22 4.61
C ILE A 13 -9.99 -2.23 5.71
N SER A 14 -11.25 -2.69 5.71
CA SER A 14 -11.73 -3.79 6.52
C SER A 14 -12.53 -4.79 5.68
N VAL A 15 -12.07 -6.04 5.58
CA VAL A 15 -12.73 -7.12 4.84
C VAL A 15 -13.36 -8.11 5.82
N GLY A 16 -14.68 -8.30 5.73
CA GLY A 16 -15.44 -9.21 6.58
C GLY A 16 -15.25 -10.69 6.19
N ALA A 17 -15.57 -11.59 7.13
CA ALA A 17 -15.52 -13.03 6.86
C ALA A 17 -16.44 -13.41 5.68
N GLY A 18 -15.94 -14.25 4.77
CA GLY A 18 -16.66 -14.66 3.55
C GLY A 18 -16.70 -13.61 2.44
N SER A 19 -16.06 -12.46 2.61
CA SER A 19 -15.88 -11.45 1.56
C SER A 19 -14.51 -11.55 0.90
N SER A 20 -14.39 -11.07 -0.33
CA SER A 20 -13.13 -10.94 -1.08
C SER A 20 -12.91 -9.51 -1.54
N LEU A 21 -11.65 -9.08 -1.58
CA LEU A 21 -11.24 -7.78 -2.10
C LEU A 21 -9.88 -7.88 -2.79
N ASP A 22 -9.79 -7.34 -4.00
CA ASP A 22 -8.53 -7.25 -4.74
C ASP A 22 -8.08 -5.80 -4.75
N LEU A 23 -6.83 -5.57 -4.36
CA LEU A 23 -6.17 -4.27 -4.41
C LEU A 23 -5.08 -4.34 -5.47
N LEU A 24 -5.24 -3.52 -6.49
CA LEU A 24 -4.27 -3.34 -7.55
C LEU A 24 -3.91 -1.86 -7.64
N ASN A 25 -2.61 -1.54 -7.64
CA ASN A 25 -2.13 -0.17 -7.83
C ASN A 25 -2.84 0.87 -6.93
N CYS A 26 -2.98 0.55 -5.64
CA CYS A 26 -3.61 1.44 -4.66
C CYS A 26 -2.55 2.05 -3.72
N SER A 27 -2.72 3.34 -3.37
CA SER A 27 -1.90 4.01 -2.33
C SER A 27 -2.72 4.27 -1.07
N LEU A 28 -2.43 3.51 -0.01
CA LEU A 28 -3.01 3.63 1.31
C LEU A 28 -2.00 4.32 2.24
N TYR A 29 -2.10 5.64 2.36
CA TYR A 29 -1.22 6.45 3.20
C TYR A 29 -1.90 6.94 4.49
N ARG A 30 -1.26 6.74 5.64
CA ARG A 30 -1.71 7.19 6.98
C ARG A 30 -3.13 6.79 7.37
N ASN A 31 -3.58 5.67 6.80
CA ASN A 31 -4.78 5.00 7.23
C ASN A 31 -4.53 4.31 8.58
N GLY A 32 -5.50 4.33 9.48
CA GLY A 32 -5.35 3.66 10.78
C GLY A 32 -6.59 3.77 11.66
N SER A 33 -6.84 2.79 12.53
CA SER A 33 -7.94 2.90 13.50
C SER A 33 -7.45 3.54 14.81
N HIS A 34 -8.36 4.02 15.66
CA HIS A 34 -8.04 4.85 16.83
C HIS A 34 -8.06 4.13 18.21
N ASN A 35 -8.55 2.89 18.32
CA ASN A 35 -8.80 2.25 19.62
C ASN A 35 -7.75 1.21 20.06
N LEU A 36 -7.73 0.91 21.37
CA LEU A 36 -6.79 0.02 22.10
C LEU A 36 -6.55 -1.37 21.47
N PHE A 37 -7.40 -1.82 20.54
CA PHE A 37 -7.28 -3.11 19.86
C PHE A 37 -6.87 -3.02 18.38
N SER A 38 -6.77 -1.81 17.83
CA SER A 38 -6.65 -1.60 16.38
C SER A 38 -5.89 -0.31 16.01
N LYS A 39 -5.10 0.26 16.92
CA LYS A 39 -4.38 1.54 16.77
C LYS A 39 -3.32 1.56 15.64
N GLU A 40 -3.14 0.45 14.95
CA GLU A 40 -1.89 0.09 14.28
C GLU A 40 -2.05 -0.46 12.86
N TYR A 41 -3.26 -0.57 12.30
CA TYR A 41 -3.45 -1.23 10.99
C TYR A 41 -4.08 -0.31 9.94
N SER A 42 -3.42 -0.16 8.78
CA SER A 42 -4.04 0.42 7.58
C SER A 42 -5.11 -0.51 6.97
N VAL A 43 -4.94 -1.83 7.13
CA VAL A 43 -5.79 -2.86 6.51
C VAL A 43 -5.99 -4.04 7.47
N SER A 44 -7.23 -4.51 7.61
CA SER A 44 -7.60 -5.71 8.38
C SER A 44 -8.52 -6.62 7.57
N SER A 45 -8.23 -7.92 7.51
CA SER A 45 -9.06 -8.88 6.77
C SER A 45 -9.37 -10.13 7.59
N ALA A 46 -10.66 -10.44 7.76
CA ALA A 46 -11.16 -11.74 8.17
C ALA A 46 -11.67 -12.58 6.97
N GLY A 47 -11.69 -11.98 5.77
CA GLY A 47 -11.98 -12.63 4.50
C GLY A 47 -10.71 -12.78 3.63
N THR A 48 -10.89 -12.94 2.33
CA THR A 48 -9.78 -13.00 1.36
C THR A 48 -9.40 -11.60 0.91
N ILE A 49 -8.11 -11.30 0.89
CA ILE A 49 -7.60 -10.05 0.32
C ILE A 49 -6.37 -10.34 -0.53
N GLU A 50 -6.36 -9.88 -1.78
CA GLU A 50 -5.20 -9.92 -2.67
C GLU A 50 -4.66 -8.50 -2.86
N ILE A 51 -3.33 -8.36 -2.80
CA ILE A 51 -2.68 -7.05 -2.84
C ILE A 51 -1.51 -7.11 -3.81
N ILE A 52 -1.62 -6.36 -4.90
CA ILE A 52 -0.63 -6.35 -5.97
C ILE A 52 -0.31 -4.90 -6.31
N ASN A 53 0.97 -4.58 -6.47
CA ASN A 53 1.44 -3.25 -6.88
C ASN A 53 0.94 -2.11 -5.98
N CYS A 54 0.66 -2.36 -4.71
CA CYS A 54 0.12 -1.33 -3.83
C CYS A 54 1.21 -0.66 -2.99
N ILE A 55 0.95 0.57 -2.56
CA ILE A 55 1.68 1.23 -1.48
C ILE A 55 0.80 1.24 -0.23
N ILE A 56 1.31 0.70 0.88
CA ILE A 56 0.65 0.74 2.19
C ILE A 56 1.66 1.25 3.22
N SER A 57 1.43 2.45 3.72
CA SER A 57 2.37 3.12 4.62
C SER A 57 1.66 4.08 5.57
N ARG A 58 2.14 4.15 6.82
CA ARG A 58 1.75 5.20 7.78
C ARG A 58 2.82 6.30 7.90
N GLY A 59 3.78 6.32 6.98
CA GLY A 59 4.98 7.15 7.06
C GLY A 59 5.81 6.82 8.31
N ASN A 60 6.39 7.85 8.93
CA ASN A 60 7.21 7.72 10.15
C ASN A 60 6.43 7.24 11.41
N LEU A 61 5.13 6.94 11.29
CA LEU A 61 4.28 6.48 12.38
C LEU A 61 4.21 4.95 12.51
N VAL A 62 4.96 4.21 11.69
CA VAL A 62 4.97 2.74 11.74
C VAL A 62 5.78 2.26 12.96
N ASP A 63 5.08 1.68 13.93
CA ASP A 63 5.70 0.89 14.99
C ASP A 63 5.87 -0.57 14.51
N ARG A 64 7.10 -0.93 14.18
CA ARG A 64 7.44 -2.26 13.64
C ARG A 64 7.26 -3.41 14.63
N VAL A 65 7.13 -3.14 15.93
CA VAL A 65 7.04 -4.18 16.97
C VAL A 65 5.63 -4.79 17.05
N ASN A 66 4.60 -4.03 16.65
CA ASN A 66 3.19 -4.47 16.67
C ASN A 66 2.55 -4.57 15.27
N ASN A 67 3.36 -4.59 14.22
CA ASN A 67 2.89 -4.75 12.84
C ASN A 67 2.22 -6.13 12.66
N LYS A 68 0.88 -6.18 12.76
CA LYS A 68 0.04 -7.35 12.45
C LYS A 68 -0.68 -7.23 11.12
N PHE A 69 -0.05 -6.58 10.14
CA PHE A 69 -0.58 -6.63 8.80
C PHE A 69 -0.39 -8.05 8.24
N TYR A 70 -1.42 -8.88 8.37
CA TYR A 70 -1.46 -10.25 7.86
C TYR A 70 -1.77 -10.22 6.36
N SER A 71 -0.83 -9.73 5.57
CA SER A 71 -0.94 -9.70 4.11
C SER A 71 -0.60 -11.08 3.53
N MET A 72 -1.46 -12.06 3.81
CA MET A 72 -1.18 -13.44 3.37
C MET A 72 -1.03 -13.56 1.85
N ASN A 73 -1.64 -12.64 1.06
CA ASN A 73 -1.54 -12.61 -0.41
C ASN A 73 -1.12 -11.22 -0.94
N SER A 74 -0.12 -10.58 -0.33
CA SER A 74 0.51 -9.41 -0.96
C SER A 74 1.72 -9.81 -1.78
N ILE A 75 1.84 -9.33 -3.01
CA ILE A 75 3.04 -9.47 -3.85
C ILE A 75 3.35 -8.17 -4.56
N TYR A 76 4.62 -7.95 -4.89
CA TYR A 76 5.08 -6.77 -5.63
C TYR A 76 4.51 -5.44 -5.11
N SER A 77 4.42 -5.29 -3.79
CA SER A 77 3.83 -4.12 -3.13
C SER A 77 4.81 -3.51 -2.13
N LEU A 78 4.78 -2.19 -1.97
CA LEU A 78 5.57 -1.49 -0.97
C LEU A 78 4.73 -1.36 0.29
N ILE A 79 5.06 -2.13 1.30
CA ILE A 79 4.30 -2.16 2.55
C ILE A 79 5.26 -1.93 3.71
N GLN A 80 5.20 -0.74 4.31
CA GLN A 80 6.05 -0.40 5.44
C GLN A 80 5.62 -1.12 6.73
N GLU A 81 4.36 -1.55 6.78
CA GLU A 81 3.68 -2.17 7.93
C GLU A 81 3.83 -3.71 8.03
N VAL A 82 4.60 -4.38 7.16
CA VAL A 82 4.87 -5.83 7.31
C VAL A 82 6.16 -6.11 8.09
N THR A 83 6.17 -7.22 8.81
CA THR A 83 7.38 -7.78 9.46
C THR A 83 8.10 -8.79 8.57
N VAL A 84 7.36 -9.47 7.68
CA VAL A 84 7.90 -10.41 6.70
C VAL A 84 7.32 -10.07 5.34
N ALA A 85 8.21 -9.77 4.39
CA ALA A 85 7.83 -9.48 3.01
C ALA A 85 7.67 -10.78 2.21
N ALA A 86 6.55 -10.90 1.51
CA ALA A 86 6.36 -11.91 0.48
C ALA A 86 7.12 -11.53 -0.82
N ALA A 87 7.01 -12.35 -1.85
CA ALA A 87 7.76 -12.18 -3.09
C ALA A 87 7.51 -10.80 -3.74
N GLY A 88 8.60 -10.10 -4.06
CA GLY A 88 8.56 -8.79 -4.71
C GLY A 88 8.12 -7.64 -3.81
N ASN A 89 7.72 -7.88 -2.56
CA ASN A 89 7.35 -6.80 -1.65
C ASN A 89 8.56 -6.04 -1.15
N ILE A 90 8.36 -4.75 -0.90
CA ILE A 90 9.37 -3.82 -0.41
C ILE A 90 8.94 -3.28 0.95
N VAL A 91 9.85 -3.26 1.92
CA VAL A 91 9.61 -2.71 3.27
C VAL A 91 10.45 -1.45 3.47
N ALA A 92 10.02 -0.36 2.84
CA ALA A 92 10.71 0.93 2.83
C ALA A 92 9.71 2.09 2.99
N ASP A 93 10.23 3.31 3.05
CA ASP A 93 9.42 4.53 2.86
C ASP A 93 9.07 4.66 1.36
N PRO A 94 7.81 4.91 0.98
CA PRO A 94 7.45 5.17 -0.41
C PRO A 94 8.01 6.47 -0.99
N LEU A 95 8.54 7.39 -0.17
CA LEU A 95 9.10 8.67 -0.62
C LEU A 95 8.12 9.46 -1.50
N PHE A 96 6.97 9.80 -0.93
CA PHE A 96 6.04 10.73 -1.59
C PHE A 96 6.57 12.16 -1.56
N VAL A 97 6.34 12.93 -2.64
CA VAL A 97 6.85 14.30 -2.80
C VAL A 97 6.36 15.24 -1.70
N ASP A 98 5.04 15.32 -1.46
CA ASP A 98 4.47 16.13 -0.38
C ASP A 98 3.12 15.55 0.10
N PRO A 99 3.15 14.45 0.87
CA PRO A 99 1.93 13.79 1.31
C PRO A 99 1.11 14.62 2.31
N GLU A 100 1.66 15.70 2.88
CA GLU A 100 0.92 16.62 3.76
C GLU A 100 0.00 17.55 2.98
N GLN A 101 0.41 17.91 1.75
CA GLN A 101 -0.37 18.66 0.78
C GLN A 101 -1.13 17.75 -0.21
N SER A 102 -1.21 16.45 0.09
CA SER A 102 -1.86 15.43 -0.74
C SER A 102 -1.18 15.17 -2.08
N ASP A 103 0.11 15.49 -2.21
CA ASP A 103 0.93 15.11 -3.35
C ASP A 103 1.55 13.74 -3.09
N PHE A 104 0.86 12.71 -3.59
CA PHE A 104 1.26 11.31 -3.48
C PHE A 104 2.06 10.81 -4.69
N ARG A 105 2.59 11.73 -5.51
CA ARG A 105 3.56 11.34 -6.55
C ARG A 105 4.82 10.81 -5.89
N LEU A 106 5.46 9.85 -6.54
CA LEU A 106 6.71 9.27 -6.09
C LEU A 106 7.86 10.24 -6.38
N ASP A 107 8.73 10.43 -5.41
CA ASP A 107 10.04 11.04 -5.63
C ASP A 107 10.86 10.13 -6.57
N PRO A 108 11.71 10.68 -7.46
CA PRO A 108 12.56 9.89 -8.36
C PRO A 108 13.46 8.85 -7.65
N GLU A 109 13.78 9.04 -6.37
CA GLU A 109 14.54 8.08 -5.58
C GLU A 109 13.66 7.02 -4.88
N SER A 110 12.35 7.06 -5.10
CA SER A 110 11.41 6.12 -4.49
C SER A 110 11.70 4.67 -4.87
N PRO A 111 11.75 3.75 -3.88
CA PRO A 111 11.92 2.33 -4.16
C PRO A 111 10.67 1.70 -4.79
N ALA A 112 9.55 2.44 -4.89
CA ALA A 112 8.34 1.99 -5.58
C ALA A 112 8.42 2.14 -7.11
N ILE A 113 9.36 2.94 -7.62
CA ILE A 113 9.53 3.16 -9.06
C ILE A 113 10.07 1.90 -9.72
N ASN A 114 9.43 1.48 -10.81
CA ASN A 114 9.77 0.33 -11.63
C ASN A 114 9.91 -0.98 -10.83
N ALA A 115 9.15 -1.09 -9.75
CA ALA A 115 9.33 -2.14 -8.74
C ALA A 115 8.14 -3.12 -8.66
N GLY A 116 7.01 -2.83 -9.31
CA GLY A 116 5.79 -3.62 -9.32
C GLY A 116 5.88 -4.94 -10.11
N HIS A 117 4.75 -5.57 -10.37
CA HIS A 117 4.69 -6.89 -10.99
C HIS A 117 5.32 -6.88 -12.39
N PRO A 118 6.19 -7.86 -12.75
CA PRO A 118 6.93 -7.84 -14.02
C PRO A 118 6.10 -8.27 -15.25
N GLY A 119 4.87 -8.74 -15.04
CA GLY A 119 3.94 -9.14 -16.11
C GLY A 119 3.60 -7.98 -17.04
N ASN A 120 3.48 -8.27 -18.34
CA ASN A 120 3.22 -7.25 -19.36
C ASN A 120 1.87 -6.55 -19.15
N GLU A 121 0.89 -7.26 -18.58
CA GLU A 121 -0.43 -6.78 -18.24
C GLU A 121 -0.44 -5.72 -17.11
N TYR A 122 0.66 -5.61 -16.36
CA TYR A 122 0.83 -4.62 -15.30
C TYR A 122 1.69 -3.44 -15.70
N LYS A 123 2.31 -3.45 -16.87
CA LYS A 123 3.23 -2.38 -17.27
C LYS A 123 2.56 -1.01 -17.21
N ASP A 124 3.36 -0.01 -16.94
CA ASP A 124 2.93 1.38 -17.04
C ASP A 124 2.56 1.71 -18.49
N SER A 125 1.83 2.81 -18.70
CA SER A 125 1.33 3.22 -20.00
C SER A 125 2.44 3.50 -21.03
N ASN A 126 3.64 3.87 -20.58
CA ASN A 126 4.86 4.09 -21.34
C ASN A 126 5.62 2.79 -21.64
N GLY A 127 5.16 1.65 -21.11
CA GLY A 127 5.75 0.32 -21.31
C GLY A 127 6.86 -0.07 -20.33
N SER A 128 7.19 0.78 -19.36
CA SER A 128 8.09 0.47 -18.24
C SER A 128 7.49 -0.55 -17.28
N ARG A 129 8.30 -1.05 -16.37
CA ARG A 129 7.80 -1.97 -15.34
C ARG A 129 6.97 -1.14 -14.36
N ASN A 130 5.81 -1.68 -13.98
CA ASN A 130 4.85 -1.03 -13.09
C ASN A 130 5.50 -0.27 -11.92
N ASP A 131 5.12 1.00 -11.74
CA ASP A 131 5.33 1.73 -10.50
C ASP A 131 4.31 1.28 -9.43
N MET A 132 4.76 0.96 -8.22
CA MET A 132 3.80 0.60 -7.16
C MET A 132 2.97 1.83 -6.74
N GLY A 133 1.70 1.61 -6.44
CA GLY A 133 0.77 2.63 -5.94
C GLY A 133 -0.15 3.20 -7.01
N ALA A 134 -0.88 4.26 -6.63
CA ALA A 134 -1.98 4.86 -7.39
C ALA A 134 -1.62 5.39 -8.77
N TYR A 135 -0.34 5.61 -9.05
CA TYR A 135 0.13 6.24 -10.28
C TYR A 135 0.82 5.28 -11.25
N GLY A 136 1.01 4.02 -10.88
CA GLY A 136 1.53 3.04 -11.83
C GLY A 136 0.47 2.12 -12.41
N GLY A 137 0.92 1.29 -13.34
CA GLY A 137 0.10 0.39 -14.13
C GLY A 137 -0.42 1.01 -15.41
N PRO A 138 -1.14 0.22 -16.22
CA PRO A 138 -1.53 0.60 -17.58
C PRO A 138 -2.50 1.78 -17.64
N TYR A 139 -3.06 2.16 -16.49
CA TYR A 139 -3.98 3.28 -16.30
C TYR A 139 -3.40 4.38 -15.40
N GLY A 140 -2.14 4.24 -14.98
CA GLY A 140 -1.40 5.27 -14.28
C GLY A 140 -1.00 6.37 -15.26
N ASP A 141 -1.06 7.62 -14.80
CA ASP A 141 -0.48 8.73 -15.55
C ASP A 141 1.05 8.61 -15.44
N ASP A 142 1.73 8.19 -16.51
CA ASP A 142 3.19 8.21 -16.55
C ASP A 142 3.67 9.67 -16.61
N TRP A 143 4.23 10.15 -15.52
CA TRP A 143 4.61 11.56 -15.33
C TRP A 143 5.95 11.94 -16.00
N GLU A 144 6.23 11.45 -17.22
CA GLU A 144 7.28 12.07 -18.03
C GLU A 144 6.95 13.54 -18.39
#